data_AF-A0A9Q3CZI5-F1
#
_entry.id   AF-A0A9Q3CZI5-F1
#
_cell.length_a   1.000
_cell.length_b   1.000
_cell.length_c   1.000
_cell.angle_alpha   90.00
_cell.angle_beta   90.00
_cell.angle_gamma   90.00
#
_symmetry.space_group_name_H-M   'P 1'
#
loop_
_entity.id
_entity.type
_entity.pdbx_description
1 polymer ?
#
loop_
_entity_poly.entity_id
_entity_poly.type
_entity_poly.pdbx_seq_one_letter_code
_entity_poly.pdbx_strand_id
1 'polypeptide(L)'
;MREAPEDFRYTKEALFDHIKLLWGVVKKGFIPPAVDHSLLTEFYQRFSTTDQIENVASNKQSTTLIKHYEVQTLHDACAGRIKIGNHIVNLQQLYIDYIKATLAKLGICAWAPDSEDAPDSLFNEDCSH
;
A
#
# COMPACT_ATOMS: atom_id res chain seq x y z
N MET A 1 22.67 18.47 -8.23
CA MET A 1 21.84 17.72 -7.27
C MET A 1 21.58 18.62 -6.08
N ARG A 2 20.33 18.86 -5.69
CA ARG A 2 20.05 19.55 -4.43
C ARG A 2 20.29 18.53 -3.32
N GLU A 3 21.14 18.87 -2.35
CA GLU A 3 21.30 18.05 -1.14
C GLU A 3 19.96 18.04 -0.40
N ALA A 4 19.48 16.84 -0.08
CA ALA A 4 18.27 16.68 0.69
C ALA A 4 18.51 17.15 2.13
N PRO A 5 17.50 17.74 2.82
CA PRO A 5 17.62 18.12 4.22
C PRO A 5 18.07 16.93 5.09
N GLU A 6 18.78 17.18 6.18
CA GLU A 6 19.29 16.14 7.09
C GLU A 6 18.15 15.21 7.61
N ASP A 7 16.96 15.79 7.77
CA ASP A 7 15.74 15.13 8.24
C ASP A 7 15.03 14.27 7.17
N PHE A 8 15.47 14.37 5.91
CA PHE A 8 14.91 13.63 4.79
C PHE A 8 15.05 12.12 5.01
N ARG A 9 16.12 11.68 5.66
CA ARG A 9 16.36 10.27 5.98
C ARG A 9 15.22 9.67 6.81
N TYR A 10 14.78 10.36 7.86
CA TYR A 10 13.70 9.87 8.72
C TYR A 10 12.36 9.81 8.00
N THR A 11 12.09 10.81 7.15
CA THR A 11 10.88 10.81 6.30
C THR A 11 10.90 9.66 5.30
N LYS A 12 12.06 9.41 4.67
CA LYS A 12 12.28 8.27 3.76
C LYS A 12 12.05 6.94 4.49
N GLU A 13 12.68 6.73 5.63
CA GLU A 13 12.53 5.52 6.45
C GLU A 13 11.08 5.29 6.88
N ALA A 14 10.40 6.33 7.38
CA ALA A 14 8.99 6.23 7.76
C ALA A 14 8.11 5.86 6.56
N LEU A 15 8.33 6.45 5.38
CA LEU A 15 7.59 6.10 4.17
C LEU A 15 7.75 4.61 3.82
N PHE A 16 8.97 4.08 3.89
CA PHE A 16 9.23 2.67 3.64
C PHE A 16 8.51 1.75 4.63
N ASP A 17 8.50 2.09 5.91
CA ASP A 17 7.79 1.28 6.90
C ASP A 17 6.28 1.24 6.61
N HIS A 18 5.69 2.35 6.16
CA HIS A 18 4.27 2.40 5.80
C HIS A 18 3.98 1.62 4.51
N ILE A 19 4.87 1.66 3.53
CA ILE A 19 4.79 0.84 2.30
C ILE A 19 4.86 -0.65 2.67
N LYS A 20 5.83 -1.05 3.51
CA LYS A 20 5.98 -2.43 3.99
C LYS A 20 4.75 -2.87 4.77
N LEU A 21 4.16 -1.98 5.58
CA LEU A 21 2.91 -2.23 6.29
C LEU A 21 1.74 -2.50 5.32
N LEU A 22 1.56 -1.65 4.31
CA LEU A 22 0.51 -1.81 3.28
C LEU A 22 0.69 -3.10 2.49
N TRP A 23 1.94 -3.49 2.20
CA TRP A 23 2.26 -4.74 1.52
C TRP A 23 2.10 -5.99 2.41
N GLY A 24 1.91 -5.83 3.72
CA GLY A 24 1.84 -6.94 4.67
C GLY A 24 3.20 -7.48 5.13
N VAL A 25 4.30 -6.82 4.77
CA VAL A 25 5.68 -7.17 5.17
C VAL A 25 5.97 -6.63 6.58
N VAL A 26 5.32 -7.21 7.57
CA VAL A 26 5.47 -6.80 8.98
C VAL A 26 6.65 -7.52 9.65
N LYS A 27 6.98 -8.74 9.18
CA LYS A 27 8.07 -9.57 9.71
C LYS A 27 9.24 -9.64 8.75
N LYS A 28 10.47 -9.59 9.30
CA LYS A 28 11.71 -9.75 8.54
C LYS A 28 11.72 -11.13 7.85
N GLY A 29 12.00 -11.16 6.55
CA GLY A 29 12.03 -12.39 5.74
C GLY A 29 10.68 -12.86 5.20
N PHE A 30 9.59 -12.12 5.46
CA PHE A 30 8.32 -12.37 4.79
C PHE A 30 8.39 -11.85 3.36
N ILE A 31 8.38 -12.76 2.39
CA ILE A 31 8.19 -12.42 0.98
C ILE A 31 6.68 -12.49 0.73
N PRO A 32 6.01 -11.36 0.50
CA PRO A 32 4.59 -11.35 0.19
C PRO A 32 4.35 -12.05 -1.15
N PRO A 33 3.22 -12.75 -1.31
CA PRO A 33 2.90 -13.41 -2.56
C PRO A 33 2.76 -12.38 -3.68
N ALA A 34 3.15 -12.78 -4.90
CA ALA A 34 2.88 -11.99 -6.09
C ALA A 34 1.38 -11.71 -6.19
N VAL A 35 1.00 -10.49 -6.60
CA VAL A 35 -0.40 -10.14 -6.82
C VAL A 35 -0.93 -10.94 -8.00
N ASP A 36 -2.11 -11.50 -7.86
CA ASP A 36 -2.79 -12.17 -8.97
C ASP A 36 -3.04 -11.18 -10.12
N HIS A 37 -2.42 -11.44 -11.28
CA HIS A 37 -2.56 -10.62 -12.48
C HIS A 37 -4.00 -10.53 -13.01
N SER A 38 -4.88 -11.46 -12.61
CA SER A 38 -6.31 -11.37 -12.93
C SER A 38 -6.95 -10.11 -12.31
N LEU A 39 -6.52 -9.73 -11.10
CA LEU A 39 -7.00 -8.54 -10.40
C LEU A 39 -6.52 -7.25 -11.09
N LEU A 40 -5.30 -7.25 -11.61
CA LEU A 40 -4.78 -6.13 -12.41
C LEU A 40 -5.60 -5.96 -13.69
N THR A 41 -5.94 -7.06 -14.35
CA THR A 41 -6.76 -7.03 -15.57
C THR A 41 -8.15 -6.45 -15.28
N GLU A 42 -8.81 -6.87 -14.20
CA GLU A 42 -10.11 -6.30 -13.79
C GLU A 42 -10.00 -4.79 -13.50
N PHE A 43 -8.94 -4.37 -12.81
CA PHE A 43 -8.70 -2.96 -12.51
C PHE A 43 -8.54 -2.12 -13.79
N TYR A 44 -7.71 -2.58 -14.74
CA TYR A 44 -7.48 -1.88 -16.01
C TYR A 44 -8.68 -1.90 -16.96
N GLN A 45 -9.55 -2.91 -16.86
CA GLN A 45 -10.83 -2.90 -17.57
C GLN A 45 -11.78 -1.82 -17.06
N ARG A 46 -11.67 -1.46 -15.78
CA ARG A 46 -12.55 -0.51 -15.12
C ARG A 46 -12.03 0.93 -15.18
N PHE A 47 -10.72 1.11 -15.09
CA PHE A 47 -10.05 2.41 -15.10
C PHE A 47 -9.02 2.47 -16.21
N SER A 48 -9.14 3.48 -17.08
CA SER A 48 -8.19 3.74 -18.16
C SER A 48 -7.40 5.04 -17.94
N THR A 49 -7.84 5.90 -17.01
CA THR A 49 -7.16 7.16 -16.69
C THR A 49 -7.13 7.43 -15.19
N THR A 50 -6.14 8.22 -14.77
CA THR A 50 -6.02 8.69 -13.39
C THR A 50 -7.25 9.50 -12.95
N ASP A 51 -7.83 10.32 -13.84
CA ASP A 51 -9.03 11.10 -13.54
C ASP A 51 -10.23 10.24 -13.13
N GLN A 52 -10.39 9.06 -13.76
CA GLN A 52 -11.46 8.13 -13.40
C GLN A 52 -11.24 7.55 -11.99
N ILE A 53 -10.00 7.24 -11.66
CA ILE A 53 -9.60 6.74 -10.33
C ILE A 53 -9.86 7.83 -9.28
N GLU A 54 -9.40 9.05 -9.52
CA GLU A 54 -9.57 10.19 -8.61
C GLU A 54 -11.04 10.55 -8.40
N ASN A 55 -11.82 10.55 -9.48
CA ASN A 55 -13.25 10.82 -9.42
C ASN A 55 -13.97 9.77 -8.56
N VAL A 56 -13.65 8.48 -8.74
CA VAL A 56 -14.17 7.43 -7.87
C VAL A 56 -13.71 7.70 -6.44
N ALA A 57 -12.40 7.75 -6.16
CA ALA A 57 -11.83 7.90 -4.83
C ALA A 57 -12.41 9.10 -4.05
N SER A 58 -12.59 10.24 -4.71
CA SER A 58 -13.06 11.50 -4.10
C SER A 58 -14.58 11.58 -3.97
N ASN A 59 -15.35 10.84 -4.79
CA ASN A 59 -16.80 10.90 -4.77
C ASN A 59 -17.38 10.14 -3.56
N LYS A 60 -17.93 10.87 -2.59
CA LYS A 60 -18.54 10.28 -1.37
C LYS A 60 -19.76 9.39 -1.65
N GLN A 61 -20.40 9.54 -2.80
CA GLN A 61 -21.58 8.75 -3.21
C GLN A 61 -21.21 7.52 -4.06
N SER A 62 -19.94 7.37 -4.44
CA SER A 62 -19.50 6.21 -5.21
C SER A 62 -19.66 4.94 -4.36
N THR A 63 -20.35 3.95 -4.94
CA THR A 63 -20.53 2.63 -4.35
C THR A 63 -19.22 1.87 -4.27
N THR A 64 -19.02 1.12 -3.20
CA THR A 64 -17.87 0.22 -3.06
C THR A 64 -17.92 -0.89 -4.12
N LEU A 65 -16.84 -1.06 -4.87
CA LEU A 65 -16.77 -2.02 -5.97
C LEU A 65 -16.61 -3.47 -5.48
N ILE A 66 -15.91 -3.64 -4.34
CA ILE A 66 -15.81 -4.89 -3.60
C ILE A 66 -16.22 -4.65 -2.15
N LYS A 67 -16.48 -5.71 -1.41
CA LYS A 67 -16.85 -5.64 0.01
C LYS A 67 -15.59 -5.44 0.86
N HIS A 68 -15.77 -4.79 2.01
CA HIS A 68 -14.66 -4.47 2.91
C HIS A 68 -13.87 -5.71 3.41
N TYR A 69 -14.53 -6.86 3.57
CA TYR A 69 -13.84 -8.10 3.99
C TYR A 69 -13.03 -8.75 2.86
N GLU A 70 -13.23 -8.34 1.61
CA GLU A 70 -12.46 -8.84 0.44
C GLU A 70 -11.11 -8.13 0.34
N VAL A 71 -10.92 -7.02 1.07
CA VAL A 71 -9.64 -6.31 1.16
C VAL A 71 -8.71 -7.04 2.13
N GLN A 72 -7.67 -7.66 1.57
CA GLN A 72 -6.61 -8.37 2.28
C GLN A 72 -5.49 -7.44 2.76
N THR A 73 -5.36 -6.26 2.17
CA THR A 73 -4.42 -5.22 2.64
C THR A 73 -4.72 -4.85 4.09
N LEU A 74 -3.69 -4.82 4.94
CA LEU A 74 -3.82 -4.57 6.38
C LEU A 74 -4.77 -5.57 7.10
N HIS A 75 -4.93 -6.80 6.59
CA HIS A 75 -5.78 -7.82 7.21
C HIS A 75 -5.39 -8.08 8.67
N ASP A 76 -4.09 -8.30 8.92
CA ASP A 76 -3.55 -8.60 10.26
C ASP A 76 -3.15 -7.33 11.04
N ALA A 77 -3.35 -6.14 10.47
CA ALA A 77 -3.04 -4.90 11.17
C ALA A 77 -4.08 -4.62 12.26
N CYS A 78 -3.63 -4.53 13.50
CA CYS A 78 -4.45 -4.02 14.61
C CYS A 78 -4.09 -2.56 14.88
N ALA A 79 -5.09 -1.76 15.25
CA ALA A 79 -4.83 -0.41 15.71
C ALA A 79 -3.86 -0.40 16.90
N GLY A 80 -2.93 0.55 16.89
CA GLY A 80 -1.89 0.70 17.90
C GLY A 80 -0.48 0.61 17.33
N ARG A 81 0.46 0.15 18.17
CA ARG A 81 1.88 0.07 17.84
C ARG A 81 2.19 -1.24 17.11
N ILE A 82 2.51 -1.14 15.83
CA ILE A 82 2.91 -2.24 14.97
C ILE A 82 4.44 -2.20 14.82
N LYS A 83 5.11 -3.31 15.10
CA LYS A 83 6.56 -3.44 14.92
C LYS A 83 6.85 -3.88 13.48
N ILE A 84 7.68 -3.12 12.78
CA ILE A 84 8.15 -3.41 11.42
C ILE A 84 9.67 -3.38 11.45
N GLY A 85 10.29 -4.57 11.37
CA GLY A 85 11.74 -4.69 11.57
C GLY A 85 12.18 -4.10 12.93
N ASN A 86 12.94 -3.00 12.90
CA ASN A 86 13.41 -2.28 14.08
C ASN A 86 12.58 -1.03 14.43
N HIS A 87 11.59 -0.69 13.61
CA HIS A 87 10.76 0.51 13.78
C HIS A 87 9.39 0.18 14.35
N ILE A 88 8.74 1.20 14.93
CA ILE A 88 7.38 1.11 15.47
C ILE A 88 6.52 2.12 14.71
N VAL A 89 5.52 1.62 13.99
CA VAL A 89 4.49 2.44 13.35
C VAL A 89 3.27 2.46 14.26
N ASN A 90 2.74 3.65 14.55
CA ASN A 90 1.51 3.80 15.30
C ASN A 90 0.36 4.08 14.32
N LEU A 91 -0.52 3.10 14.12
CA LEU A 91 -1.65 3.22 13.20
C LEU A 91 -2.96 3.23 13.96
N GLN A 92 -3.74 4.30 13.83
CA GLN A 92 -5.07 4.37 14.45
C GLN A 92 -6.10 3.58 13.63
N GLN A 93 -7.14 3.06 14.29
CA GLN A 93 -8.20 2.29 13.64
C GLN A 93 -8.86 3.09 12.50
N LEU A 94 -9.07 4.40 12.71
CA LEU A 94 -9.62 5.30 11.68
C LEU A 94 -8.84 5.25 10.36
N TYR A 95 -7.51 5.17 10.42
CA TYR A 95 -6.68 5.11 9.22
C TYR A 95 -6.74 3.73 8.57
N ILE A 96 -6.80 2.65 9.36
CA ILE A 96 -6.99 1.28 8.84
C ILE A 96 -8.32 1.21 8.08
N ASP A 97 -9.40 1.69 8.69
CA ASP A 97 -10.74 1.69 8.11
C ASP A 97 -10.79 2.57 6.86
N TYR A 98 -10.17 3.76 6.91
CA TYR A 98 -10.08 4.65 5.76
C TYR A 98 -9.35 4.00 4.57
N ILE A 99 -8.19 3.36 4.81
CA ILE A 99 -7.42 2.67 3.78
C ILE A 99 -8.25 1.53 3.19
N LYS A 100 -8.81 0.65 4.03
CA LYS A 100 -9.61 -0.49 3.57
C LYS A 100 -10.86 -0.06 2.82
N ALA A 101 -11.57 0.97 3.29
CA ALA A 101 -12.72 1.53 2.59
C ALA A 101 -12.33 2.11 1.22
N THR A 102 -11.17 2.80 1.14
CA THR A 102 -10.67 3.37 -0.12
C THR A 102 -10.31 2.28 -1.12
N LEU A 103 -9.60 1.24 -0.69
CA LEU A 103 -9.26 0.08 -1.52
C LEU A 103 -10.51 -0.67 -1.99
N ALA A 104 -11.47 -0.91 -1.09
CA ALA A 104 -12.74 -1.54 -1.43
C ALA A 104 -13.52 -0.74 -2.47
N LYS A 105 -13.46 0.59 -2.36
CA LYS A 105 -14.09 1.51 -3.30
C LYS A 105 -13.41 1.54 -4.67
N LEU A 106 -12.12 1.27 -4.73
CA LEU A 106 -11.36 1.13 -5.97
C LEU A 106 -11.37 -0.31 -6.54
N GLY A 107 -11.95 -1.27 -5.83
CA GLY A 107 -11.95 -2.68 -6.24
C GLY A 107 -10.59 -3.36 -6.04
N ILE A 108 -9.74 -2.80 -5.17
CA ILE A 108 -8.40 -3.33 -4.91
C ILE A 108 -8.47 -4.28 -3.71
N CYS A 109 -8.35 -5.59 -3.97
CA CYS A 109 -8.36 -6.61 -2.93
C CYS A 109 -7.02 -6.66 -2.16
N ALA A 110 -5.90 -6.51 -2.86
CA ALA A 110 -4.56 -6.53 -2.28
C ALA A 110 -3.70 -5.43 -2.90
N TRP A 111 -2.89 -4.79 -2.07
CA TRP A 111 -1.93 -3.78 -2.50
C TRP A 111 -0.52 -4.37 -2.46
N ALA A 112 0.22 -4.18 -3.55
CA ALA A 112 1.65 -4.47 -3.60
C ALA A 112 2.35 -3.43 -4.48
N PRO A 113 3.63 -3.13 -4.19
CA PRO A 113 4.48 -2.44 -5.15
C PRO A 113 4.71 -3.32 -6.39
N ASP A 114 5.05 -2.68 -7.50
CA ASP A 114 5.49 -3.39 -8.70
C ASP A 114 6.88 -3.98 -8.45
N SER A 115 6.96 -5.32 -8.38
CA SER A 115 8.21 -6.05 -8.17
C SER A 115 9.01 -6.27 -9.46
N GLU A 116 8.41 -6.04 -10.63
CA GLU A 116 9.09 -6.14 -11.93
C GLU A 116 9.65 -4.80 -12.41
N ASP A 117 9.46 -3.74 -11.62
CA ASP A 117 10.03 -2.43 -11.88
C ASP A 117 11.57 -2.49 -11.89
N ALA A 118 12.22 -1.45 -12.42
CA ALA A 118 13.66 -1.45 -12.64
C ALA A 118 14.46 -1.79 -11.35
N PRO A 119 15.67 -2.38 -11.44
CA PRO A 119 16.45 -2.77 -10.26
C PRO A 119 16.89 -1.59 -9.38
N ASP A 120 16.89 -0.38 -9.94
CA ASP A 120 17.07 0.91 -9.26
C ASP A 120 15.74 1.55 -8.80
N SER A 121 14.61 0.87 -9.01
CA SER A 121 13.33 1.27 -8.44
C SER A 121 13.41 1.25 -6.92
N LEU A 122 12.70 2.19 -6.29
CA LEU A 122 12.60 2.40 -4.86
C LEU A 122 12.33 1.09 -4.07
N PHE A 123 11.64 0.13 -4.69
CA PHE A 123 11.24 -1.14 -4.07
C PHE A 123 12.28 -2.26 -4.22
N ASN A 124 13.20 -2.15 -5.18
CA ASN A 124 14.24 -3.12 -5.49
C ASN A 124 15.61 -2.74 -4.88
N GLU A 125 15.84 -1.46 -4.58
CA GLU A 125 17.06 -0.99 -3.88
C GLU A 125 17.23 -1.67 -2.50
N ASP A 126 16.13 -1.95 -1.80
CA ASP A 126 16.11 -2.53 -0.44
C ASP A 126 16.30 -4.07 -0.42
N CYS A 127 16.31 -4.76 -1.57
CA CYS A 127 16.58 -6.21 -1.64
C CYS A 127 18.08 -6.55 -1.70
N SER A 128 18.95 -5.54 -1.71
CA SER A 128 20.39 -5.69 -1.93
C SER A 128 21.26 -5.34 -0.72
N HIS A 129 20.85 -5.61 0.54
CA HIS A 129 21.77 -5.59 1.70
C HIS A 129 21.35 -6.48 2.87
#